data_AF-A0A453SAI4-F1
#
_entry.id   AF-A0A453SAI4-F1
#
_cell.length_a   1.000
_cell.length_b   1.000
_cell.length_c   1.000
_cell.angle_alpha   90.00
_cell.angle_beta   90.00
_cell.angle_gamma   90.00
#
_symmetry.space_group_name_H-M   'P 1'
#
loop_
_entity.id
_entity.type
_entity.pdbx_description
1 polymer ?
#
loop_
_entity_poly.entity_id
_entity_poly.type
_entity_poly.pdbx_seq_one_letter_code
_entity_poly.pdbx_strand_id
1 'polypeptide(L)' 'GAADHHGSTKVNMWQEPLNPGNWKEEHFVLTSLAMWGAIIYGGLKVFGGKKEVKTEVLTCLYETLTVLLYIVHRARIF' A
#
# COMPACT_ATOMS: atom_id res chain seq x y z
N GLY A 1 -6.73 -9.87 38.12
CA GLY A 1 -6.16 -8.55 37.88
C GLY A 1 -6.29 -8.27 36.40
N ALA A 2 -6.89 -7.14 36.04
CA ALA A 2 -6.99 -6.70 34.65
C ALA A 2 -5.58 -6.63 34.05
N ALA A 3 -5.31 -7.47 33.06
CA ALA A 3 -4.09 -7.37 32.28
C ALA A 3 -4.18 -6.08 31.46
N ASP A 4 -3.17 -5.22 31.63
CA ASP A 4 -3.01 -3.95 30.94
C ASP A 4 -3.07 -4.14 29.41
N HIS A 5 -4.25 -3.95 28.83
CA HIS A 5 -4.54 -4.17 27.41
C HIS A 5 -4.39 -2.86 26.63
N HIS A 6 -3.26 -2.16 26.81
CA HIS A 6 -2.87 -1.09 25.90
C HIS A 6 -2.14 -1.75 24.74
N GLY A 7 -2.84 -1.99 23.63
CA GLY A 7 -2.20 -2.39 22.38
C GLY A 7 -1.02 -1.46 22.09
N SER A 8 0.15 -2.04 21.81
CA SER A 8 1.44 -1.36 21.65
C SER A 8 1.28 0.05 21.07
N THR A 9 1.68 1.08 21.83
CA THR A 9 1.58 2.48 21.41
C THR A 9 2.22 2.66 20.03
N LYS A 10 1.43 3.07 19.04
CA LYS A 10 1.93 3.23 17.66
C LYS A 10 3.06 4.27 17.60
N VAL A 11 4.21 3.87 17.04
CA VAL A 11 5.44 4.67 17.00
C VAL A 11 5.61 5.42 15.67
N ASN A 12 6.48 6.42 15.63
CA ASN A 12 6.84 7.09 14.37
C ASN A 12 7.71 6.18 13.51
N MET A 13 7.69 6.33 12.18
CA MET A 13 8.42 5.42 11.27
C MET A 13 9.92 5.37 11.52
N TRP A 14 10.52 6.48 11.95
CA TRP A 14 11.96 6.59 12.19
C TRP A 14 12.42 5.90 13.48
N GLN A 15 11.49 5.61 14.40
CA GLN A 15 11.81 4.98 15.68
C GLN A 15 11.96 3.46 15.51
N GLU A 16 11.14 2.86 14.64
CA GLU A 16 11.21 1.43 14.32
C GLU A 16 11.10 1.19 12.80
N PRO A 17 12.09 1.61 11.99
CA PRO A 17 11.99 1.62 10.53
C PRO A 17 11.85 0.24 9.87
N LEU A 18 12.09 -0.84 10.62
CA LEU A 18 11.98 -2.22 10.12
C LEU A 18 10.70 -2.92 10.56
N ASN A 19 9.85 -2.26 11.35
CA ASN A 19 8.60 -2.82 11.85
C ASN A 19 7.39 -1.94 11.49
N PRO A 20 6.95 -1.96 10.22
CA PRO A 20 5.83 -1.14 9.76
C PRO A 20 4.50 -1.44 10.46
N GLY A 21 4.35 -2.64 11.05
CA GLY A 21 3.15 -3.01 11.82
C GLY A 21 2.95 -2.17 13.09
N ASN A 22 4.05 -1.64 13.65
CA ASN A 22 4.03 -0.80 14.85
C ASN A 22 3.91 0.70 14.55
N TRP A 23 3.93 1.12 13.27
CA TRP A 23 3.86 2.53 12.94
C TRP A 23 2.47 3.11 13.13
N LYS A 24 2.42 4.43 13.39
CA LYS A 24 1.19 5.21 13.23
C LYS A 24 0.66 5.03 11.82
N GLU A 25 -0.66 4.93 11.73
CA GLU A 25 -1.34 4.63 10.47
C GLU A 25 -1.05 5.68 9.39
N GLU A 26 -0.98 6.97 9.76
CA GLU A 26 -0.58 8.05 8.86
C GLU A 26 0.79 7.82 8.19
N HIS A 27 1.79 7.34 8.93
CA HIS A 27 3.12 7.08 8.38
C HIS A 27 3.13 5.84 7.50
N PHE A 28 2.39 4.80 7.87
CA PHE A 28 2.23 3.61 7.04
C PHE A 28 1.58 3.93 5.70
N VAL A 29 0.49 4.71 5.71
CA VAL A 29 -0.24 5.14 4.51
C VAL A 29 0.65 6.02 3.62
N LEU A 30 1.31 7.02 4.19
CA LEU A 30 2.18 7.92 3.44
C LEU A 30 3.39 7.19 2.84
N THR A 31 4.04 6.30 3.60
CA THR A 31 5.20 5.54 3.11
C THR A 31 4.79 4.59 2.00
N SER A 32 3.63 3.94 2.11
CA SER A 32 3.10 3.06 1.06
C SER A 32 2.76 3.85 -0.21
N LEU A 33 2.04 4.97 -0.08
CA LEU A 33 1.73 5.83 -1.23
C LEU A 33 3.00 6.40 -1.89
N ALA A 34 3.98 6.80 -1.10
CA ALA A 34 5.26 7.29 -1.60
C ALA A 34 6.06 6.18 -2.31
N MET A 35 6.06 4.96 -1.77
CA MET A 35 6.69 3.80 -2.40
C MET A 35 6.07 3.47 -3.75
N TRP A 36 4.74 3.40 -3.82
CA TRP A 36 4.03 3.17 -5.08
C TRP A 36 4.27 4.32 -6.08
N GLY A 37 4.20 5.58 -5.63
CA GLY A 37 4.50 6.74 -6.46
C GLY A 37 5.92 6.70 -7.02
N ALA A 38 6.91 6.30 -6.22
CA ALA A 38 8.30 6.16 -6.65
C ALA A 38 8.50 4.99 -7.63
N ILE A 39 7.86 3.84 -7.41
CA ILE A 39 7.90 2.70 -8.34
C ILE A 39 7.28 3.07 -9.69
N ILE A 40 6.10 3.72 -9.67
CA ILE A 40 5.42 4.14 -10.90
C ILE A 40 6.25 5.22 -11.62
N TYR A 41 6.72 6.24 -10.90
CA TYR A 41 7.54 7.30 -11.50
C TYR A 41 8.88 6.77 -12.02
N GLY A 42 9.56 5.93 -11.26
CA GLY A 42 10.81 5.28 -11.65
C GLY A 42 10.62 4.35 -12.86
N GLY A 43 9.57 3.52 -12.84
CA GLY A 43 9.19 2.66 -13.96
C GLY A 43 8.86 3.48 -15.20
N LEU A 44 8.07 4.56 -15.08
CA LEU A 44 7.80 5.47 -16.19
C LEU A 44 9.05 6.23 -16.66
N LYS A 45 10.01 6.55 -15.79
CA LYS A 45 11.24 7.22 -16.21
C LYS A 45 12.21 6.29 -16.93
N VAL A 46 12.30 5.04 -16.49
CA VAL A 46 13.15 4.01 -17.10
C VAL A 46 12.52 3.45 -18.37
N PHE A 47 11.19 3.30 -18.42
CA PHE A 47 10.47 2.66 -19.53
C PHE A 47 9.57 3.60 -20.37
N GLY A 48 9.31 4.82 -19.91
CA GLY A 48 8.30 5.74 -20.51
C GLY A 48 8.70 6.44 -21.81
N GLY A 49 9.78 5.98 -22.46
CA GLY A 49 9.98 6.26 -23.89
C GLY A 49 8.98 5.52 -24.80
N LYS A 50 8.24 4.54 -24.26
CA LYS A 50 7.30 3.71 -25.03
C LYS A 50 5.84 3.99 -24.62
N LYS A 51 4.98 4.27 -25.60
CA LYS A 51 3.54 4.59 -25.41
C LYS A 51 2.73 3.46 -24.74
N GLU A 52 3.24 2.23 -24.78
CA GLU A 52 2.59 1.03 -24.23
C GLU A 52 2.59 0.98 -22.69
N VAL A 53 3.58 1.62 -22.03
CA VAL A 53 3.73 1.56 -20.56
C VAL A 53 2.55 2.21 -19.83
N LYS A 54 1.94 3.26 -20.41
CA LYS A 54 0.78 3.92 -19.81
C LYS A 54 -0.43 2.96 -19.76
N THR A 55 -0.58 2.14 -20.79
CA THR A 55 -1.65 1.13 -20.88
C THR A 55 -1.42 0.02 -19.86
N GLU A 56 -0.20 -0.48 -19.72
CA GLU A 56 0.14 -1.55 -18.76
C GLU A 56 -0.06 -1.14 -17.30
N VAL A 57 0.28 0.11 -16.93
CA VAL A 57 0.03 0.65 -15.58
C VAL A 57 -1.47 0.75 -15.30
N LEU A 58 -2.26 1.23 -16.28
CA LEU A 58 -3.72 1.28 -16.18
C LEU A 58 -4.33 -0.13 -16.06
N THR A 59 -3.84 -1.09 -16.83
CA THR A 59 -4.28 -2.50 -16.75
C THR A 59 -3.91 -3.11 -15.40
N CYS A 60 -2.68 -2.90 -14.90
CA CYS A 60 -2.25 -3.41 -13.60
C CYS A 60 -3.08 -2.86 -12.42
N LEU A 61 -3.42 -1.55 -12.47
CA LEU A 61 -4.33 -0.93 -11.51
C LEU A 61 -5.76 -1.45 -11.63
N TYR A 62 -6.25 -1.69 -12.85
CA TYR A 62 -7.60 -2.21 -13.07
C TYR A 62 -7.76 -3.66 -12.60
N GLU A 63 -6.75 -4.51 -12.84
CA GLU A 63 -6.70 -5.89 -12.37
C GLU A 63 -6.64 -5.94 -10.83
N THR A 64 -5.79 -5.13 -10.19
CA THR A 64 -5.71 -5.08 -8.72
C THR A 64 -7.00 -4.56 -8.09
N LEU A 65 -7.66 -3.56 -8.68
CA LEU A 65 -8.96 -3.08 -8.22
C LEU A 65 -10.08 -4.11 -8.44
N THR A 66 -10.06 -4.84 -9.56
CA THR A 66 -11.06 -5.89 -9.86
C THR A 66 -10.91 -7.07 -8.91
N VAL A 67 -9.68 -7.49 -8.59
CA VAL A 67 -9.40 -8.54 -7.60
C VAL A 67 -9.83 -8.11 -6.20
N LEU A 68 -9.54 -6.87 -5.80
CA LEU A 68 -10.00 -6.33 -4.52
C LEU A 68 -11.53 -6.23 -4.44
N LEU A 69 -12.19 -5.75 -5.49
CA LEU A 69 -13.65 -5.71 -5.58
C LEU A 69 -14.26 -7.11 -5.56
N TYR A 70 -13.65 -8.09 -6.25
CA TYR A 70 -14.09 -9.48 -6.24
C TYR A 70 -13.98 -10.10 -4.84
N ILE A 71 -12.85 -9.90 -4.16
CA ILE A 71 -12.63 -10.41 -2.80
C ILE A 71 -13.62 -9.76 -1.82
N VAL A 72 -13.83 -8.45 -1.90
CA VAL A 72 -14.78 -7.71 -1.05
C VAL A 72 -16.23 -8.11 -1.36
N HIS A 73 -16.59 -8.30 -2.63
CA HIS A 73 -17.92 -8.72 -3.05
C HIS A 73 -18.21 -10.16 -2.62
N ARG A 74 -17.23 -11.07 -2.73
CA ARG A 74 -17.34 -12.46 -2.27
C ARG A 74 -17.39 -12.56 -0.74
N ALA A 75 -16.64 -11.74 -0.03
CA ALA A 75 -16.63 -11.71 1.44
C ALA A 75 -17.92 -11.13 2.04
N ARG A 76 -18.67 -10.31 1.30
CA ARG A 76 -19.98 -9.76 1.73
C ARG A 76 -21.14 -10.75 1.57
N ILE A 77 -20.92 -11.88 0.91
CA ILE A 77 -21.92 -12.94 0.69
C ILE A 77 -21.89 -13.98 1.85
N PHE A 78 -20.98 -13.85 2.82
CA PHE A 78 -20.90 -14.71 4.01
C PHE A 78 -21.14 -13.91 5.29
#